data_AF-A0A3A8FJK0-F1
#
_entry.id   AF-A0A3A8FJK0-F1
#
_cell.length_a   1.000
_cell.length_b   1.000
_cell.length_c   1.000
_cell.angle_alpha   90.00
_cell.angle_beta   90.00
_cell.angle_gamma   90.00
#
_symmetry.space_group_name_H-M   'P 1'
#
loop_
_entity.id
_entity.type
_entity.pdbx_description
1 polymer ?
#
loop_
_entity_poly.entity_id
_entity_poly.type
_entity_poly.pdbx_seq_one_letter_code
_entity_poly.pdbx_strand_id
1 'polypeptide(L)'
;MHKKMIPLLLSMGLFTGCQVISPVFVDYNGVRRDVAQWINQHTFLSMQQKRSMAQLSRAQQKIVRFADLNAEQQLELARENQIALSCASQRLSQKKIQQLQQQIFDEKTAKVLLSYEQLAPKIKLDASQIQCD
;
A
#
# COMPACT_ATOMS: atom_id res chain seq x y z
N MET A 1 -25.47 -65.34 -9.79
CA MET A 1 -25.52 -64.02 -10.49
C MET A 1 -25.95 -62.96 -9.49
N HIS A 2 -25.00 -62.28 -8.85
CA HIS A 2 -24.84 -60.82 -8.85
C HIS A 2 -26.09 -59.98 -9.19
N LYS A 3 -26.70 -59.34 -8.18
CA LYS A 3 -26.59 -57.87 -7.99
C LYS A 3 -27.16 -57.45 -6.62
N LYS A 4 -26.30 -56.86 -5.82
CA LYS A 4 -26.59 -56.09 -4.60
C LYS A 4 -27.08 -54.70 -5.03
N MET A 5 -28.10 -54.12 -4.38
CA MET A 5 -28.26 -52.66 -4.31
C MET A 5 -28.67 -52.25 -2.89
N ILE A 6 -27.75 -51.53 -2.27
CA ILE A 6 -27.68 -50.93 -0.93
C ILE A 6 -27.90 -49.41 -1.12
N PRO A 7 -28.34 -48.66 -0.08
CA PRO A 7 -29.30 -47.57 -0.21
C PRO A 7 -28.71 -46.23 -0.68
N LEU A 8 -29.62 -45.37 -1.13
CA LEU A 8 -29.41 -44.00 -1.58
C LEU A 8 -28.90 -43.12 -0.43
N LEU A 9 -27.58 -42.95 -0.36
CA LEU A 9 -26.87 -42.07 0.56
C LEU A 9 -26.74 -40.65 -0.03
N LEU A 10 -27.36 -39.70 0.67
CA LEU A 10 -26.79 -38.40 1.05
C LEU A 10 -26.01 -37.63 -0.03
N SER A 11 -26.71 -36.90 -0.88
CA SER A 11 -26.12 -35.81 -1.68
C SER A 11 -26.32 -34.46 -0.98
N MET A 12 -25.52 -34.19 0.06
CA MET A 12 -25.20 -32.84 0.53
C MET A 12 -24.28 -32.20 -0.52
N GLY A 13 -24.88 -31.65 -1.57
CA GLY A 13 -24.19 -30.82 -2.55
C GLY A 13 -23.85 -29.49 -1.90
N LEU A 14 -22.58 -29.35 -1.51
CA LEU A 14 -21.96 -28.17 -0.96
C LEU A 14 -22.32 -26.92 -1.78
N PHE A 15 -22.97 -25.94 -1.14
CA PHE A 15 -23.06 -24.58 -1.64
C PHE A 15 -21.63 -24.01 -1.74
N THR A 16 -21.01 -24.13 -2.91
CA THR A 16 -19.91 -23.24 -3.27
C THR A 16 -20.52 -21.87 -3.55
N GLY A 17 -20.84 -21.13 -2.50
CA GLY A 17 -21.15 -19.71 -2.63
C GLY A 17 -19.93 -19.05 -3.28
N CYS A 18 -20.11 -18.48 -4.47
CA CYS A 18 -19.15 -17.55 -5.03
C CYS A 18 -18.96 -16.45 -3.98
N GLN A 19 -17.85 -16.49 -3.25
CA GLN A 19 -17.44 -15.39 -2.39
C GLN A 19 -17.34 -14.18 -3.33
N VAL A 20 -18.19 -13.18 -3.11
CA VAL A 20 -18.15 -11.91 -3.84
C VAL A 20 -16.84 -11.24 -3.43
N ILE A 21 -15.76 -11.57 -4.14
CA ILE A 21 -14.50 -10.85 -4.03
C ILE A 21 -14.75 -9.54 -4.76
N SER A 22 -15.05 -8.48 -4.01
CA SER A 22 -15.11 -7.13 -4.56
C SER A 22 -13.79 -6.84 -5.28
N PRO A 23 -13.82 -6.37 -6.54
CA PRO A 23 -12.61 -6.02 -7.25
C PRO A 23 -11.82 -4.98 -6.46
N VAL A 24 -10.55 -5.27 -6.17
CA VAL A 24 -9.64 -4.33 -5.53
C VAL A 24 -9.24 -3.29 -6.56
N PHE A 25 -9.80 -2.09 -6.47
CA PHE A 25 -9.38 -0.94 -7.27
C PHE A 25 -8.26 -0.16 -6.57
N VAL A 26 -7.38 0.42 -7.39
CA VAL A 26 -6.36 1.34 -6.87
C VAL A 26 -6.93 2.75 -6.90
N ASP A 27 -7.02 3.37 -5.73
CA ASP A 27 -7.37 4.78 -5.59
C ASP A 27 -6.13 5.65 -5.83
N TYR A 28 -6.10 6.34 -6.97
CA TYR A 28 -5.02 7.27 -7.33
C TYR A 28 -5.32 8.73 -6.93
N ASN A 29 -6.44 9.02 -6.27
CA ASN A 29 -6.76 10.39 -5.86
C ASN A 29 -5.68 10.93 -4.91
N GLY A 30 -5.04 12.04 -5.28
CA GLY A 30 -3.91 12.64 -4.55
C GLY A 30 -2.53 12.12 -4.97
N VAL A 31 -2.45 11.12 -5.86
CA VAL A 31 -1.18 10.69 -6.48
C VAL A 31 -0.87 11.60 -7.66
N ARG A 32 0.37 12.05 -7.80
CA ARG A 32 0.80 12.84 -8.96
C ARG A 32 0.64 12.02 -10.23
N ARG A 33 0.12 12.62 -11.30
CA ARG A 33 -0.35 11.89 -12.50
C ARG A 33 0.72 11.00 -13.14
N ASP A 34 1.95 11.49 -13.28
CA ASP A 34 3.08 10.74 -13.81
C ASP A 34 3.43 9.53 -12.93
N VAL A 35 3.39 9.70 -11.61
CA VAL A 35 3.61 8.60 -10.65
C VAL A 35 2.50 7.56 -10.75
N ALA A 36 1.23 7.99 -10.88
CA ALA A 36 0.10 7.09 -11.07
C ALA A 36 0.23 6.28 -12.38
N GLN A 37 0.64 6.93 -13.47
CA GLN A 37 0.90 6.26 -14.74
C GLN A 37 2.04 5.24 -14.61
N TRP A 38 3.14 5.62 -13.97
CA TRP A 38 4.28 4.74 -13.71
C TRP A 38 3.90 3.51 -12.87
N ILE A 39 3.12 3.69 -11.80
CA ILE A 39 2.59 2.58 -10.99
C ILE A 39 1.74 1.65 -11.86
N ASN A 40 0.87 2.22 -12.70
CA ASN A 40 -0.07 1.43 -13.49
C ASN A 40 0.62 0.59 -14.59
N GLN A 41 1.73 1.08 -15.14
CA GLN A 41 2.54 0.39 -16.16
C GLN A 41 3.20 -0.92 -15.66
N HIS A 42 3.26 -1.14 -14.35
CA HIS A 42 3.78 -2.37 -13.78
C HIS A 42 2.77 -3.53 -13.94
N THR A 43 2.89 -4.29 -15.03
CA THR A 43 2.01 -5.44 -15.35
C THR A 43 2.13 -6.60 -14.36
N PHE A 44 3.31 -6.79 -13.77
CA PHE A 44 3.59 -7.92 -12.86
C PHE A 44 3.29 -7.62 -11.38
N LEU A 45 2.84 -6.40 -11.04
CA LEU A 45 2.43 -6.09 -9.67
C LEU A 45 0.97 -6.44 -9.44
N SER A 46 0.68 -7.04 -8.29
CA SER A 46 -0.70 -7.26 -7.85
C SER A 46 -1.41 -5.93 -7.59
N MET A 47 -2.74 -5.93 -7.63
CA MET A 47 -3.53 -4.73 -7.32
C MET A 47 -3.25 -4.21 -5.90
N GLN A 48 -2.99 -5.10 -4.94
CA GLN A 48 -2.63 -4.71 -3.58
C GLN A 48 -1.24 -4.07 -3.49
N GLN A 49 -0.28 -4.54 -4.28
CA GLN A 49 1.03 -3.88 -4.39
C GLN A 49 0.90 -2.49 -5.00
N LYS A 50 0.10 -2.34 -6.06
CA LYS A 50 -0.19 -1.03 -6.67
C LYS A 50 -0.91 -0.09 -5.70
N ARG A 51 -1.85 -0.59 -4.90
CA ARG A 51 -2.53 0.17 -3.84
C ARG A 51 -1.54 0.69 -2.80
N SER A 52 -0.64 -0.17 -2.31
CA SER A 52 0.41 0.24 -1.39
C SER A 52 1.37 1.28 -2.00
N MET A 53 1.69 1.17 -3.29
CA MET A 53 2.47 2.21 -4.00
C MET A 53 1.71 3.54 -4.07
N ALA A 54 0.42 3.52 -4.40
CA ALA A 54 -0.41 4.73 -4.46
C ALA A 54 -0.51 5.40 -3.09
N GLN A 55 -0.78 4.63 -2.02
CA GLN A 55 -0.81 5.13 -0.65
C GLN A 55 0.52 5.75 -0.23
N LEU A 56 1.63 5.06 -0.46
CA LEU A 56 2.96 5.59 -0.14
C LEU A 56 3.27 6.86 -0.94
N SER A 57 2.89 6.91 -2.22
CA SER A 57 3.08 8.09 -3.07
C SER A 57 2.37 9.32 -2.52
N ARG A 58 1.13 9.17 -2.06
CA ARG A 58 0.37 10.29 -1.49
C ARG A 58 1.03 10.86 -0.25
N ALA A 59 1.44 10.00 0.67
CA ALA A 59 2.10 10.42 1.89
C ALA A 59 3.45 11.09 1.58
N GLN A 60 4.27 10.45 0.73
CA GLN A 60 5.61 10.94 0.40
C GLN A 60 5.60 12.23 -0.41
N GLN A 61 4.67 12.43 -1.35
CA GLN A 61 4.57 13.70 -2.08
C GLN A 61 4.42 14.92 -1.17
N LYS A 62 3.78 14.76 0.00
CA LYS A 62 3.57 15.85 0.96
C LYS A 62 4.86 16.24 1.70
N ILE A 63 5.83 15.32 1.84
CA ILE A 63 7.05 15.59 2.62
C ILE A 63 7.99 16.60 1.96
N VAL A 64 7.77 16.95 0.68
CA VAL A 64 8.52 18.03 -0.01
C VAL A 64 8.40 19.36 0.73
N ARG A 65 7.27 19.59 1.43
CA ARG A 65 7.00 20.81 2.19
C ARG A 65 7.21 20.64 3.69
N PHE A 66 7.81 19.53 4.14
CA PHE A 66 7.86 19.17 5.56
C PHE A 66 8.50 20.27 6.43
N ALA A 67 9.56 20.92 5.92
CA ALA A 67 10.25 22.00 6.61
C ALA A 67 9.40 23.28 6.79
N ASP A 68 8.36 23.47 5.95
CA ASP A 68 7.50 24.65 5.98
C ASP A 68 6.29 24.49 6.93
N LEU A 69 6.12 23.30 7.51
CA LEU A 69 4.97 22.95 8.36
C LEU A 69 5.22 23.34 9.82
N ASN A 70 4.14 23.65 10.53
CA ASN A 70 4.20 23.81 11.99
C ASN A 70 4.37 22.44 12.69
N ALA A 71 4.67 22.45 13.99
CA ALA A 71 4.98 21.23 14.75
C ALA A 71 3.84 20.18 14.74
N GLU A 72 2.58 20.62 14.82
CA GLU A 72 1.42 19.73 14.79
C GLU A 72 1.27 19.06 13.41
N GLN A 73 1.39 19.85 12.35
CA GLN A 73 1.36 19.37 10.96
C GLN A 73 2.53 18.43 10.65
N GLN A 74 3.73 18.72 11.17
CA GLN A 74 4.89 17.84 11.04
C GLN A 74 4.68 16.50 11.73
N LEU A 75 4.11 16.51 12.95
CA LEU A 75 3.79 15.30 13.68
C LEU A 75 2.78 14.44 12.90
N GLU A 76 1.74 15.05 12.37
CA GLU A 76 0.70 14.31 11.63
C GLU A 76 1.22 13.77 10.30
N LEU A 77 1.95 14.58 9.53
CA LEU A 77 2.54 14.12 8.28
C LEU A 77 3.62 13.04 8.53
N ALA A 78 4.37 13.13 9.62
CA ALA A 78 5.32 12.10 9.99
C ALA A 78 4.62 10.78 10.35
N ARG A 79 3.51 10.83 11.09
CA ARG A 79 2.67 9.67 11.38
C ARG A 79 2.13 9.05 10.08
N GLU A 80 1.52 9.85 9.20
CA GLU A 80 0.98 9.40 7.91
C GLU A 80 2.06 8.69 7.08
N ASN A 81 3.23 9.32 6.93
CA ASN A 81 4.32 8.77 6.13
C ASN A 81 4.91 7.49 6.73
N GLN A 82 5.04 7.41 8.04
CA GLN A 82 5.56 6.22 8.71
C GLN A 82 4.58 5.03 8.62
N ILE A 83 3.27 5.28 8.75
CA ILE A 83 2.22 4.28 8.52
C ILE A 83 2.28 3.79 7.06
N ALA A 84 2.29 4.71 6.10
CA ALA A 84 2.31 4.37 4.68
C ALA A 84 3.56 3.57 4.30
N LEU A 85 4.74 3.94 4.85
CA LEU A 85 5.98 3.21 4.63
C LEU A 85 5.95 1.82 5.27
N SER A 86 5.40 1.68 6.48
CA SER A 86 5.20 0.39 7.14
C SER A 86 4.32 -0.52 6.29
N CYS A 87 3.16 -0.03 5.85
CA CYS A 87 2.24 -0.80 5.01
C CYS A 87 2.84 -1.17 3.64
N ALA A 88 3.59 -0.27 3.02
CA ALA A 88 4.31 -0.56 1.79
C ALA A 88 5.36 -1.66 2.00
N SER A 89 6.12 -1.61 3.09
CA SER A 89 7.18 -2.58 3.41
C SER A 89 6.66 -4.00 3.66
N GLN A 90 5.37 -4.17 4.01
CA GLN A 90 4.75 -5.48 4.15
C GLN A 90 4.46 -6.15 2.79
N ARG A 91 4.39 -5.40 1.70
CA ARG A 91 3.93 -5.90 0.38
C ARG A 91 4.93 -5.67 -0.76
N LEU A 92 5.87 -4.76 -0.56
CA LEU A 92 6.87 -4.34 -1.55
C LEU A 92 8.27 -4.59 -1.03
N SER A 93 9.19 -4.93 -1.96
CA SER A 93 10.61 -4.97 -1.62
C SER A 93 11.17 -3.56 -1.44
N GLN A 94 12.25 -3.44 -0.66
CA GLN A 94 12.94 -2.16 -0.47
C GLN A 94 13.35 -1.51 -1.80
N LYS A 95 13.81 -2.31 -2.77
CA LYS A 95 14.15 -1.83 -4.11
C LYS A 95 12.95 -1.17 -4.81
N LYS A 96 11.74 -1.71 -4.65
CA LYS A 96 10.53 -1.13 -5.25
C LYS A 96 10.10 0.15 -4.55
N ILE A 97 10.27 0.23 -3.24
CA ILE A 97 10.05 1.46 -2.46
C ILE A 97 11.02 2.56 -2.93
N GLN A 98 12.30 2.23 -3.10
CA GLN A 98 13.30 3.18 -3.60
C GLN A 98 13.00 3.65 -5.04
N GLN A 99 12.59 2.73 -5.92
CA GLN A 99 12.17 3.10 -7.29
C GLN A 99 10.97 4.04 -7.28
N LEU A 100 9.99 3.81 -6.40
CA LEU A 100 8.85 4.70 -6.25
C LEU A 100 9.28 6.07 -5.70
N GLN A 101 10.15 6.12 -4.69
CA GLN A 101 10.71 7.38 -4.15
C GLN A 101 11.48 8.16 -5.22
N GLN A 102 12.22 7.47 -6.09
CA GLN A 102 12.88 8.08 -7.24
C GLN A 102 11.85 8.68 -8.21
N GLN A 103 10.76 7.97 -8.47
CA GLN A 103 9.68 8.51 -9.33
C GLN A 103 8.98 9.72 -8.68
N ILE A 104 8.82 9.74 -7.36
CA ILE A 104 8.14 10.84 -6.66
C ILE A 104 8.99 12.11 -6.62
N PHE A 105 10.29 12.01 -6.32
CA PHE A 105 11.12 13.19 -6.08
C PHE A 105 12.17 13.48 -7.17
N ASP A 106 12.33 12.57 -8.14
CA ASP A 106 13.26 12.66 -9.25
C ASP A 106 14.70 12.97 -8.80
N GLU A 107 15.39 13.92 -9.40
CA GLU A 107 16.77 14.29 -9.04
C GLU A 107 16.91 14.77 -7.59
N LYS A 108 15.80 15.08 -6.92
CA LYS A 108 15.78 15.62 -5.55
C LYS A 108 15.60 14.54 -4.48
N THR A 109 15.44 13.26 -4.85
CA THR A 109 15.14 12.17 -3.89
C THR A 109 16.06 12.16 -2.68
N ALA A 110 17.38 12.15 -2.89
CA ALA A 110 18.33 12.12 -1.79
C ALA A 110 18.19 13.34 -0.85
N LYS A 111 18.04 14.55 -1.42
CA LYS A 111 17.89 15.79 -0.67
C LYS A 111 16.60 15.82 0.16
N VAL A 112 15.47 15.44 -0.46
CA VAL A 112 14.15 15.46 0.21
C VAL A 112 14.12 14.42 1.33
N LEU A 113 14.57 13.20 1.08
CA LEU A 113 14.55 12.13 2.09
C LEU A 113 15.48 12.44 3.26
N LEU A 114 16.70 12.96 2.99
CA LEU A 114 17.63 13.35 4.05
C LEU A 114 17.07 14.51 4.89
N SER A 115 16.52 15.54 4.24
CA SER A 115 15.91 16.66 4.95
C SER A 115 14.72 16.21 5.80
N TYR A 116 13.91 15.29 5.30
CA TYR A 116 12.80 14.72 6.05
C TYR A 116 13.30 13.91 7.25
N GLU A 117 14.31 13.04 7.08
CA GLU A 117 14.87 12.23 8.15
C GLU A 117 15.45 13.09 9.30
N GLN A 118 16.05 14.24 8.97
CA GLN A 118 16.61 15.16 9.97
C GLN A 118 15.54 15.90 10.78
N LEU A 119 14.39 16.21 10.15
CA LEU A 119 13.34 17.04 10.75
C LEU A 119 12.21 16.23 11.37
N ALA A 120 11.97 15.00 10.89
CA ALA A 120 10.82 14.21 11.29
C ALA A 120 10.93 13.81 12.78
N PRO A 121 9.87 14.02 13.58
CA PRO A 121 9.86 13.55 14.95
C PRO A 121 9.93 12.02 15.00
N LYS A 122 10.65 11.48 15.99
CA LYS A 122 10.70 10.04 16.23
C LYS A 122 9.38 9.60 16.87
N ILE A 123 8.48 9.03 16.06
CA ILE A 123 7.19 8.52 16.51
C ILE A 123 7.29 7.02 16.71
N LYS A 124 6.83 6.53 17.87
CA LYS A 124 6.60 5.11 18.10
C LYS A 124 5.16 4.80 17.70
N LEU A 125 4.99 4.19 16.52
CA LEU A 125 3.68 3.69 16.11
C LEU A 125 3.34 2.44 16.93
N ASP A 126 2.12 2.37 17.43
CA ASP A 126 1.56 1.12 17.91
C ASP A 126 1.22 0.25 16.69
N ALA A 127 1.96 -0.84 16.52
CA ALA A 127 1.76 -1.75 15.39
C ALA A 127 0.35 -2.34 15.36
N SER A 128 -0.33 -2.44 16.51
CA SER A 128 -1.73 -2.91 16.58
C SER A 128 -2.74 -1.91 16.03
N GLN A 129 -2.35 -0.64 15.88
CA GLN A 129 -3.18 0.44 15.35
C GLN A 129 -2.91 0.73 13.87
N ILE A 130 -1.92 0.07 13.25
CA ILE A 130 -1.60 0.26 11.83
C ILE A 130 -2.56 -0.59 11.00
N GLN A 131 -3.57 0.07 10.42
CA GLN A 131 -4.47 -0.55 9.44
C GLN A 131 -3.88 -0.36 8.03
N CYS A 132 -3.39 -1.45 7.44
CA CYS A 132 -2.96 -1.47 6.04
C CYS A 132 -4.09 -2.02 5.16
N ASP A 133 -4.83 -1.13 4.49
CA ASP A 133 -5.90 -1.55 3.56
C ASP A 133 -5.42 -2.47 2.43
#